data_AF-J7R5Y1-F1
#
_entry.id   AF-J7R5Y1-F1
#
_cell.length_a   1.000
_cell.length_b   1.000
_cell.length_c   1.000
_cell.angle_alpha   90.00
_cell.angle_beta   90.00
_cell.angle_gamma   90.00
#
_symmetry.space_group_name_H-M   'P 1'
#
loop_
_entity.id
_entity.type
_entity.pdbx_description
1 polymer ?
#
loop_
_entity_poly.entity_id
_entity_poly.type
_entity_poly.pdbx_seq_one_letter_code
_entity_poly.pdbx_strand_id
1 'polypeptide(L)'
;MKVNDVRIGSLVLCKVGSFPAWPAVVFPQKFLSADVLRKRKEGRVAVCFFGDGSYYWETPDRLMALTDELAQKQQEQRQQQQGHNSELSAAFEEAAQYTQLHQFVEEWFEGRDQEELFAKLCDLYGGVDEGGDPFEPKPKRPPRARSTATTATANATKPEDREEPQLEVDPEVKPAVEAFVQGKSGKHHKRLDRARRMEIAQLFRRRIQTNLVQRDTPPTQQGLQESHRLFDKITENLNRDPPFFDLATLRDSKLYKLLRVVLADYNLAEFHAQAKEILTAWSPLILQLKTEKKRTKTTSPAQQ
;
A
#
# COMPACT_ATOMS: atom_id res chain seq x y z
N MET A 1 -21.18 5.24 -24.08
CA MET A 1 -21.92 6.40 -23.55
C MET A 1 -21.17 6.95 -22.34
N LYS A 2 -21.19 8.27 -22.10
CA LYS A 2 -20.64 8.84 -20.85
C LYS A 2 -21.55 8.45 -19.69
N VAL A 3 -20.96 8.11 -18.55
CA VAL A 3 -21.74 7.70 -17.38
C VAL A 3 -22.14 8.96 -16.63
N ASN A 4 -23.38 9.41 -16.84
CA ASN A 4 -23.91 10.57 -16.11
C ASN A 4 -24.20 10.25 -14.64
N ASP A 5 -24.39 8.96 -14.30
CA ASP A 5 -24.63 8.47 -12.94
C ASP A 5 -23.65 7.34 -12.60
N VAL A 6 -22.42 7.72 -12.24
CA VAL A 6 -21.43 6.76 -11.74
C VAL A 6 -21.82 6.35 -10.32
N ARG A 7 -21.77 5.05 -10.02
CA ARG A 7 -22.02 4.49 -8.68
C ARG A 7 -20.87 3.61 -8.24
N ILE A 8 -20.75 3.40 -6.94
CA ILE A 8 -19.81 2.43 -6.38
C ILE A 8 -20.07 1.05 -7.00
N GLY A 9 -19.01 0.35 -7.44
CA GLY A 9 -19.11 -0.95 -8.13
C GLY A 9 -19.35 -0.87 -9.65
N SER A 10 -19.56 0.32 -10.21
CA SER A 10 -19.72 0.45 -11.67
C SER A 10 -18.43 0.08 -12.41
N LEU A 11 -18.57 -0.78 -13.43
CA LEU A 11 -17.50 -1.08 -14.38
C LEU A 11 -17.31 0.08 -15.37
N VAL A 12 -16.08 0.57 -15.47
CA VAL A 12 -15.73 1.73 -16.28
C VAL A 12 -14.42 1.55 -17.03
N LEU A 13 -14.28 2.27 -18.14
CA LEU A 13 -13.03 2.51 -18.81
C LEU A 13 -12.49 3.88 -18.39
N CYS A 14 -11.25 3.90 -17.92
CA CYS A 14 -10.57 5.12 -17.52
C CYS A 14 -9.30 5.33 -18.37
N LYS A 15 -9.18 6.50 -19.00
CA LYS A 15 -8.01 6.90 -19.79
C LYS A 15 -7.03 7.68 -18.92
N VAL A 16 -5.80 7.19 -18.81
CA VAL A 16 -4.76 7.79 -17.97
C VAL A 16 -3.55 8.21 -18.80
N GLY A 17 -3.31 9.51 -18.94
CA GLY A 17 -2.11 10.03 -19.61
C GLY A 17 -1.93 9.42 -21.00
N SER A 18 -0.77 8.80 -21.25
CA SER A 18 -0.45 8.09 -22.50
C SER A 18 -0.95 6.64 -22.55
N PHE A 19 -1.36 6.04 -21.43
CA PHE A 19 -1.86 4.67 -21.40
C PHE A 19 -3.20 4.54 -22.11
N PRO A 20 -3.52 3.40 -22.76
CA PRO A 20 -4.84 3.19 -23.36
C PRO A 20 -5.96 3.27 -22.31
N ALA A 21 -7.22 3.33 -22.75
CA ALA A 21 -8.34 3.25 -21.83
C ALA A 21 -8.33 1.87 -21.14
N TRP A 22 -8.20 1.87 -19.82
CA TRP A 22 -8.01 0.67 -19.02
C TRP A 22 -9.29 0.33 -18.25
N PRO A 23 -9.67 -0.95 -18.14
CA PRO A 23 -10.84 -1.36 -17.36
C PRO A 23 -10.60 -1.14 -15.87
N ALA A 24 -11.63 -0.67 -15.18
CA ALA A 24 -11.59 -0.36 -13.77
C ALA A 24 -12.98 -0.47 -13.12
N VAL A 25 -13.01 -0.61 -11.80
CA VAL A 25 -14.20 -0.54 -10.96
C VAL A 25 -14.20 0.77 -10.20
N VAL A 26 -15.36 1.40 -10.04
CA VAL A 26 -15.51 2.55 -9.13
C VAL A 26 -15.43 2.06 -7.69
N PHE A 27 -14.36 2.43 -7.02
CA PHE A 27 -13.95 1.84 -5.74
C PHE A 27 -14.54 2.62 -4.56
N PRO A 28 -15.07 1.96 -3.51
CA PRO A 28 -15.58 2.65 -2.33
C PRO A 28 -14.46 3.37 -1.58
N GLN A 29 -14.65 4.65 -1.29
CA GLN A 29 -13.60 5.48 -0.72
C GLN A 29 -13.25 5.09 0.72
N LYS A 30 -14.22 4.57 1.49
CA LYS A 30 -14.04 4.07 2.86
C LYS A 30 -12.99 2.97 3.03
N PHE A 31 -12.69 2.22 1.97
CA PHE A 31 -11.64 1.19 1.98
C PHE A 31 -10.26 1.70 1.55
N LEU A 32 -10.16 2.97 1.12
CA LEU A 32 -8.89 3.58 0.78
C LEU A 32 -8.15 4.07 2.03
N SER A 33 -6.82 4.00 2.01
CA SER A 33 -6.03 4.53 3.12
C SER A 33 -6.16 6.05 3.25
N ALA A 34 -5.92 6.56 4.46
CA ALA A 34 -6.03 7.99 4.76
C ALA A 34 -5.15 8.87 3.85
N ASP A 35 -3.98 8.37 3.43
CA ASP A 35 -3.09 9.06 2.49
C ASP A 35 -3.68 9.20 1.09
N VAL A 36 -4.40 8.18 0.64
CA VAL A 36 -5.11 8.21 -0.65
C VAL A 36 -6.19 9.28 -0.60
N LEU A 37 -6.97 9.25 0.48
CA LEU A 37 -8.08 10.16 0.73
C LEU A 37 -7.60 11.60 0.89
N ARG A 38 -6.40 11.82 1.46
CA ARG A 38 -5.80 13.16 1.56
C ARG A 38 -5.51 13.78 0.19
N LYS A 39 -5.25 12.96 -0.84
CA LYS A 39 -5.02 13.42 -2.23
C LYS A 39 -6.31 13.62 -3.02
N ARG A 40 -7.47 13.31 -2.45
CA ARG A 40 -8.77 13.49 -3.09
C ARG A 40 -8.98 14.95 -3.47
N LYS A 41 -9.49 15.17 -4.68
CA LYS A 41 -10.00 16.47 -5.14
C LYS A 41 -11.52 16.42 -5.24
N GLU A 42 -12.16 17.57 -5.07
CA GLU A 42 -13.61 17.70 -5.23
C GLU A 42 -14.05 17.29 -6.63
N GLY A 43 -15.25 16.70 -6.73
CA GLY A 43 -15.81 16.23 -8.00
C GLY A 43 -15.09 15.04 -8.64
N ARG A 44 -14.25 14.32 -7.90
CA ARG A 44 -13.57 13.09 -8.37
C ARG A 44 -14.00 11.86 -7.59
N VAL A 45 -14.11 10.76 -8.31
CA VAL A 45 -14.34 9.42 -7.78
C VAL A 45 -13.04 8.61 -7.81
N ALA A 46 -12.93 7.65 -6.91
CA ALA A 46 -11.84 6.69 -6.95
C ALA A 46 -12.21 5.54 -7.91
N VAL A 47 -11.29 5.20 -8.81
CA VAL A 47 -11.39 4.01 -9.65
C VAL A 47 -10.22 3.10 -9.34
N CYS A 48 -10.44 1.78 -9.33
CA CYS A 48 -9.43 0.76 -9.15
C CYS A 48 -9.32 -0.07 -10.44
N PHE A 49 -8.12 -0.17 -10.99
CA PHE A 49 -7.84 -0.88 -12.23
C PHE A 49 -7.70 -2.38 -12.01
N PHE A 50 -8.24 -3.16 -12.95
CA PHE A 50 -7.97 -4.59 -13.04
C PHE A 50 -6.51 -4.84 -13.43
N GLY A 51 -5.97 -5.99 -13.00
CA GLY A 51 -4.58 -6.40 -13.17
C GLY A 51 -3.72 -6.05 -11.96
N ASP A 52 -3.28 -4.78 -11.86
CA ASP A 52 -2.35 -4.38 -10.79
C ASP A 52 -3.03 -3.83 -9.52
N GLY A 53 -4.37 -3.73 -9.53
CA GLY A 53 -5.16 -3.20 -8.43
C GLY A 53 -4.84 -1.74 -8.09
N SER A 54 -4.17 -1.00 -8.97
CA SER A 54 -3.84 0.40 -8.74
C SER A 54 -5.10 1.27 -8.75
N TYR A 55 -5.07 2.42 -8.08
CA TYR A 55 -6.19 3.36 -8.08
C TYR A 55 -5.85 4.70 -8.71
N TYR A 56 -6.89 5.39 -9.17
CA TYR A 56 -6.79 6.75 -9.67
C TYR A 56 -8.02 7.59 -9.34
N TRP A 57 -7.82 8.91 -9.22
CA TRP A 57 -8.89 9.88 -8.99
C TRP A 57 -9.28 10.54 -10.30
N GLU A 58 -10.49 10.28 -10.78
CA GLU A 58 -10.98 10.82 -12.04
C GLU A 58 -12.38 11.43 -11.90
N THR A 59 -12.71 12.37 -12.80
CA THR A 59 -14.06 12.95 -12.89
C THR A 59 -15.00 11.99 -13.62
N PRO A 60 -16.26 11.82 -13.18
CA PRO A 60 -17.25 10.97 -13.85
C PRO A 60 -17.38 11.22 -15.36
N ASP A 61 -17.32 12.48 -15.79
CA ASP A 61 -17.44 12.87 -17.21
C ASP A 61 -16.35 12.29 -18.14
N ARG A 62 -15.24 11.85 -17.54
CA ARG A 62 -14.09 11.24 -18.23
C ARG A 62 -14.10 9.71 -18.15
N LEU A 63 -15.06 9.13 -17.44
CA LEU A 63 -15.27 7.70 -17.37
C LEU A 63 -16.30 7.28 -18.43
N MET A 64 -16.04 6.14 -19.06
CA MET A 64 -16.97 5.50 -19.98
C MET A 64 -17.47 4.22 -19.35
N ALA A 65 -18.76 3.92 -19.42
CA ALA A 65 -19.28 2.63 -18.95
C ALA A 65 -18.60 1.52 -19.76
N LEU A 66 -18.08 0.53 -19.06
CA LEU A 66 -17.61 -0.70 -19.68
C LEU A 66 -18.82 -1.63 -19.80
N THR A 67 -19.45 -1.63 -20.98
CA THR A 67 -20.49 -2.61 -21.33
C THR A 67 -19.84 -3.84 -21.96
N ASP A 68 -20.53 -4.98 -21.91
CA ASP A 68 -20.04 -6.23 -22.52
C ASP A 68 -19.72 -6.05 -24.00
N GLU A 69 -20.57 -5.31 -24.73
CA GLU A 69 -20.34 -4.98 -26.14
C GLU A 69 -19.04 -4.18 -26.36
N LEU A 70 -18.75 -3.22 -25.46
CA LEU A 70 -17.52 -2.43 -25.53
C LEU A 70 -16.30 -3.26 -25.16
N ALA A 71 -16.42 -4.15 -24.17
CA ALA A 71 -15.36 -5.07 -23.78
C ALA A 71 -14.99 -6.00 -24.95
N GLN A 72 -15.98 -6.63 -25.59
CA GLN A 72 -15.81 -7.50 -26.76
C GLN A 72 -15.18 -6.74 -27.93
N LYS A 73 -15.71 -5.57 -28.29
CA LYS A 73 -15.18 -4.75 -29.38
C LYS A 73 -13.72 -4.32 -29.14
N GLN A 74 -13.38 -3.99 -27.90
CA GLN A 74 -12.01 -3.65 -27.51
C GLN A 74 -11.06 -4.85 -27.58
N GLN A 75 -11.55 -6.04 -27.23
CA GLN A 75 -10.79 -7.28 -27.33
C GLN A 75 -10.54 -7.67 -28.79
N GLU A 76 -11.56 -7.62 -29.65
CA GLU A 76 -11.46 -7.90 -31.09
C GLU A 76 -10.49 -6.92 -31.80
N GLN A 77 -10.61 -5.62 -31.53
CA GLN A 77 -9.70 -4.61 -32.08
C GLN A 77 -8.24 -4.84 -31.70
N ARG A 78 -7.97 -5.44 -30.53
CA ARG A 78 -6.61 -5.73 -30.05
C ARG A 78 -6.04 -7.04 -30.56
N GLN A 79 -6.87 -8.05 -30.83
CA GLN A 79 -6.42 -9.27 -31.51
C GLN A 79 -5.92 -8.96 -32.93
N GLN A 80 -6.46 -7.92 -33.56
CA GLN A 80 -6.08 -7.48 -34.90
C GLN A 80 -4.85 -6.54 -34.93
N GLN A 81 -4.49 -5.90 -33.81
CA GLN A 81 -3.33 -5.00 -33.73
C GLN A 81 -2.05 -5.78 -33.39
N GLN A 82 -1.05 -5.72 -34.27
CA GLN A 82 0.28 -6.30 -34.03
C GLN A 82 1.00 -5.52 -32.92
N GLY A 83 1.29 -6.18 -31.80
CA GLY A 83 1.88 -5.56 -30.60
C GLY A 83 0.98 -5.70 -29.37
N HIS A 84 0.65 -6.94 -29.00
CA HIS A 84 -0.30 -7.24 -27.94
C HIS A 84 0.25 -6.81 -26.57
N ASN A 85 -0.40 -5.86 -25.91
CA ASN A 85 -0.11 -5.55 -24.51
C ASN A 85 -0.77 -6.64 -23.63
N SER A 86 0.03 -7.66 -23.28
CA SER A 86 -0.42 -8.81 -22.48
C SER A 86 -1.09 -8.40 -21.17
N GLU A 87 -0.62 -7.34 -20.52
CA GLU A 87 -1.16 -6.87 -19.24
C GLU A 87 -2.55 -6.25 -19.41
N LEU A 88 -2.74 -5.48 -20.48
CA LEU A 88 -4.04 -4.88 -20.78
C LEU A 88 -5.08 -5.96 -21.10
N SER A 89 -4.71 -6.97 -21.88
CA SER A 89 -5.62 -8.06 -22.22
C SER A 89 -6.03 -8.87 -21.00
N ALA A 90 -5.07 -9.19 -20.11
CA ALA A 90 -5.36 -9.84 -18.84
C ALA A 90 -6.32 -9.00 -17.98
N ALA A 91 -6.10 -7.68 -17.91
CA ALA A 91 -6.99 -6.78 -17.16
C ALA A 91 -8.42 -6.74 -17.72
N PHE A 92 -8.61 -6.88 -19.03
CA PHE A 92 -9.94 -6.98 -19.64
C PHE A 92 -10.60 -8.34 -19.41
N GLU A 93 -9.82 -9.42 -19.38
CA GLU A 93 -10.32 -10.75 -19.05
C GLU A 93 -10.79 -10.82 -17.58
N GLU A 94 -10.01 -10.26 -16.66
CA GLU A 94 -10.38 -10.10 -15.26
C GLU A 94 -11.64 -9.24 -15.10
N ALA A 95 -11.74 -8.12 -15.84
CA ALA A 95 -12.93 -7.28 -15.85
C ALA A 95 -14.17 -7.99 -16.39
N ALA A 96 -14.02 -8.95 -17.30
CA ALA A 96 -15.13 -9.75 -17.82
C ALA A 96 -15.60 -10.82 -16.82
N GLN A 97 -14.73 -11.23 -15.88
CA GLN A 97 -15.07 -12.15 -14.79
C GLN A 97 -15.62 -11.44 -13.55
N TYR A 98 -15.56 -10.10 -13.52
CA TYR A 98 -16.14 -9.30 -12.45
C TYR A 98 -17.65 -9.53 -12.35
N THR A 99 -18.11 -9.91 -11.16
CA THR A 99 -19.54 -10.14 -10.89
C THR A 99 -20.05 -9.30 -9.72
N GLN A 100 -19.30 -9.24 -8.62
CA GLN A 100 -19.71 -8.56 -7.39
C GLN A 100 -18.59 -7.69 -6.83
N LEU A 101 -18.95 -6.50 -6.36
CA LEU A 101 -17.98 -5.58 -5.77
C LEU A 101 -17.34 -6.14 -4.50
N HIS A 102 -18.11 -6.86 -3.68
CA HIS A 102 -17.61 -7.41 -2.42
C HIS A 102 -16.39 -8.32 -2.65
N GLN A 103 -16.54 -9.30 -3.54
CA GLN A 103 -15.48 -10.24 -3.90
C GLN A 103 -14.26 -9.49 -4.46
N PHE A 104 -14.48 -8.51 -5.34
CA PHE A 104 -13.39 -7.71 -5.88
C PHE A 104 -12.61 -6.96 -4.79
N VAL A 105 -13.30 -6.36 -3.82
CA VAL A 105 -12.65 -5.65 -2.72
C VAL A 105 -11.92 -6.63 -1.79
N GLU A 106 -12.51 -7.78 -1.49
CA GLU A 106 -11.89 -8.85 -0.70
C GLU A 106 -10.58 -9.33 -1.34
N GLU A 107 -10.64 -9.76 -2.61
CA GLU A 107 -9.47 -10.20 -3.39
C GLU A 107 -8.40 -9.09 -3.48
N TRP A 108 -8.83 -7.83 -3.55
CA TRP A 108 -7.94 -6.67 -3.50
C TRP A 108 -7.19 -6.60 -2.17
N PHE A 109 -7.83 -6.87 -1.03
CA PHE A 109 -7.14 -6.92 0.27
C PHE A 109 -6.30 -8.19 0.42
N GLU A 110 -6.77 -9.35 -0.04
CA GLU A 110 -6.03 -10.62 -0.04
C GLU A 110 -4.72 -10.53 -0.81
N GLY A 111 -4.76 -9.97 -2.03
CA GLY A 111 -3.55 -9.76 -2.84
C GLY A 111 -2.50 -8.85 -2.18
N ARG A 112 -2.85 -8.19 -1.07
CA ARG A 112 -1.98 -7.32 -0.25
C ARG A 112 -1.67 -7.91 1.13
N ASP A 113 -2.11 -9.13 1.44
CA ASP A 113 -2.10 -9.75 2.77
C ASP A 113 -2.77 -8.87 3.84
N GLN A 114 -3.89 -8.24 3.50
CA GLN A 114 -4.62 -7.31 4.37
C GLN A 114 -6.04 -7.78 4.73
N GLU A 115 -6.29 -9.10 4.72
CA GLU A 115 -7.56 -9.74 5.09
C GLU A 115 -8.06 -9.28 6.47
N GLU A 116 -7.20 -9.24 7.49
CA GLU A 116 -7.58 -8.75 8.82
C GLU A 116 -8.04 -7.28 8.81
N LEU A 117 -7.45 -6.46 7.94
CA LEU A 117 -7.85 -5.06 7.79
C LEU A 117 -9.19 -4.97 7.08
N PHE A 118 -9.41 -5.78 6.04
CA PHE A 118 -10.69 -5.87 5.36
C PHE A 118 -11.82 -6.25 6.31
N ALA A 119 -11.61 -7.28 7.15
CA ALA A 119 -12.57 -7.69 8.18
C ALA A 119 -12.89 -6.54 9.15
N LYS A 120 -11.87 -5.87 9.69
CA LYS A 120 -12.05 -4.71 10.59
C LYS A 120 -12.81 -3.56 9.93
N LEU A 121 -12.55 -3.29 8.65
CA LEU A 121 -13.24 -2.24 7.91
C LEU A 121 -14.69 -2.63 7.60
N CYS A 122 -14.95 -3.90 7.28
CA CYS A 122 -16.30 -4.42 7.11
C CYS A 122 -17.10 -4.30 8.41
N ASP A 123 -16.53 -4.68 9.55
CA ASP A 123 -17.18 -4.52 10.86
C ASP A 123 -17.48 -3.05 11.17
N LEU A 124 -16.54 -2.15 10.84
CA LEU A 124 -16.68 -0.71 11.09
C LEU A 124 -17.73 -0.04 10.20
N TYR A 125 -17.83 -0.47 8.94
CA TYR A 125 -18.65 0.18 7.92
C TYR A 125 -19.88 -0.61 7.50
N GLY A 126 -20.17 -1.74 8.13
CA GLY A 126 -21.30 -2.60 7.78
C GLY A 126 -21.11 -3.37 6.46
N GLY A 127 -19.87 -3.56 6.00
CA GLY A 127 -19.53 -4.28 4.78
C GLY A 127 -19.28 -3.39 3.54
N VAL A 128 -19.36 -4.02 2.37
CA VAL A 128 -19.09 -3.40 1.06
C VAL A 128 -20.43 -3.06 0.38
N ASP A 129 -20.72 -1.76 0.23
CA ASP A 129 -21.98 -1.29 -0.37
C ASP A 129 -21.82 -1.07 -1.87
N GLU A 130 -22.49 -1.88 -2.67
CA GLU A 130 -22.57 -1.70 -4.12
C GLU A 130 -23.72 -0.75 -4.50
N GLY A 131 -23.53 0.05 -5.55
CA GLY A 131 -24.53 1.01 -6.01
C GLY A 131 -24.62 2.31 -5.19
N GLY A 132 -23.80 2.46 -4.15
CA GLY A 132 -23.74 3.66 -3.30
C GLY A 132 -23.19 4.91 -4.00
N ASP A 133 -23.20 6.03 -3.28
CA ASP A 133 -22.65 7.31 -3.73
C ASP A 133 -21.11 7.25 -3.77
N PRO A 134 -20.47 7.38 -4.95
CA PRO A 134 -19.03 7.30 -5.07
C PRO A 134 -18.29 8.52 -4.53
N PHE A 135 -19.00 9.56 -4.08
CA PHE A 135 -18.44 10.80 -3.51
C PHE A 135 -18.40 10.82 -1.98
N GLU A 136 -18.49 9.65 -1.33
CA GLU A 136 -18.57 9.47 0.13
C GLU A 136 -17.93 10.62 0.94
N PRO A 137 -18.64 11.23 1.90
CA PRO A 137 -18.09 12.31 2.70
C PRO A 137 -16.82 11.84 3.41
N LYS A 138 -15.86 12.76 3.62
CA LYS A 138 -14.66 12.45 4.43
C LYS A 138 -15.14 11.79 5.73
N PRO A 139 -14.58 10.64 6.15
CA PRO A 139 -15.02 9.99 7.38
C PRO A 139 -14.97 11.02 8.51
N LYS A 140 -16.13 11.30 9.10
CA LYS A 140 -16.20 12.19 10.26
C LYS A 140 -15.34 11.55 11.34
N ARG A 141 -14.35 12.29 11.86
CA ARG A 141 -13.61 11.87 13.05
C ARG A 141 -14.65 11.43 14.09
N PRO A 142 -14.46 10.27 14.75
CA PRO A 142 -15.42 9.83 15.75
C PRO A 142 -15.61 10.94 16.80
N PRO A 143 -16.84 11.25 17.20
CA PRO A 143 -17.09 12.29 18.18
C PRO A 143 -16.38 11.89 19.47
N ARG A 144 -15.47 12.76 19.94
CA ARG A 144 -14.82 12.60 21.24
C ARG A 144 -15.94 12.55 22.28
N ALA A 145 -16.11 11.40 22.94
CA ALA A 145 -17.10 11.23 23.99
C ALA A 145 -16.88 12.33 25.04
N ARG A 146 -17.85 13.24 25.15
CA ARG A 146 -17.83 14.34 26.10
C ARG A 146 -18.24 13.74 27.44
N SER A 147 -17.26 13.36 28.25
CA SER A 147 -17.50 12.96 29.63
C SER A 147 -18.21 14.10 30.36
N THR A 148 -19.43 13.81 30.78
CA THR A 148 -20.27 14.67 31.62
C THR A 148 -19.60 14.87 32.98
N ALA A 149 -19.22 16.11 33.29
CA ALA A 149 -19.05 16.56 34.66
C ALA A 149 -19.82 17.88 34.82
N THR A 150 -20.77 17.82 35.74
CA THR A 150 -21.76 18.82 36.09
C THR A 150 -21.14 19.91 36.96
N THR A 151 -21.21 21.17 36.53
CA THR A 151 -21.37 22.30 37.45
C THR A 151 -22.02 23.47 36.73
N ALA A 152 -23.15 23.90 37.28
CA ALA A 152 -23.96 25.00 36.80
C ALA A 152 -23.36 26.35 37.23
N THR A 153 -23.25 27.31 36.31
CA THR A 153 -23.75 28.70 36.48
C THR A 153 -23.64 29.47 35.16
N ALA A 154 -24.64 30.34 34.94
CA ALA A 154 -24.91 31.08 33.72
C ALA A 154 -24.05 32.34 33.56
N ASN A 155 -23.65 32.67 32.31
CA ASN A 155 -24.08 33.88 31.58
C ASN A 155 -23.27 34.11 30.28
N ALA A 156 -23.83 34.98 29.45
CA ALA A 156 -23.62 35.14 28.01
C ALA A 156 -22.34 35.86 27.55
N THR A 157 -22.17 35.82 26.22
CA THR A 157 -21.55 36.80 25.28
C THR A 157 -20.14 36.49 24.73
N LYS A 158 -20.03 36.50 23.39
CA LYS A 158 -18.85 36.55 22.50
C LYS A 158 -18.13 37.93 22.61
N PRO A 159 -16.99 38.24 21.92
CA PRO A 159 -15.98 37.42 21.21
C PRO A 159 -14.50 37.83 21.52
N GLU A 160 -13.56 37.17 20.82
CA GLU A 160 -12.21 37.65 20.39
C GLU A 160 -10.95 37.47 21.27
N ASP A 161 -9.86 37.19 20.54
CA ASP A 161 -8.41 37.16 20.81
C ASP A 161 -7.70 36.01 21.58
N ARG A 162 -6.93 35.25 20.76
CA ARG A 162 -5.52 34.85 20.89
C ARG A 162 -4.93 34.57 22.28
N GLU A 163 -4.56 33.31 22.53
CA GLU A 163 -3.22 32.90 23.02
C GLU A 163 -3.06 31.36 23.03
N GLU A 164 -1.90 30.87 22.58
CA GLU A 164 -1.47 29.48 22.79
C GLU A 164 -1.18 29.25 24.28
N PRO A 165 -1.39 28.02 24.77
CA PRO A 165 -0.32 27.40 25.53
C PRO A 165 -0.02 25.97 25.03
N GLN A 166 1.27 25.75 24.78
CA GLN A 166 1.87 24.43 24.67
C GLN A 166 1.71 23.68 26.00
N LEU A 167 1.11 22.49 25.97
CA LEU A 167 1.27 21.48 27.01
C LEU A 167 1.41 20.10 26.38
N GLU A 168 2.52 19.47 26.74
CA GLU A 168 2.99 18.15 26.35
C GLU A 168 2.02 17.05 26.80
N VAL A 169 1.76 16.05 25.94
CA VAL A 169 1.21 14.75 26.35
C VAL A 169 1.72 13.62 25.44
N ASP A 170 2.05 12.51 26.12
CA ASP A 170 2.60 11.21 25.71
C ASP A 170 2.17 10.57 24.38
N PRO A 171 3.01 9.71 23.77
CA PRO A 171 2.82 9.15 22.45
C PRO A 171 2.24 7.73 22.51
N GLU A 172 0.93 7.57 22.72
CA GLU A 172 0.31 6.26 22.56
C GLU A 172 -0.96 6.35 21.71
N VAL A 173 -0.76 5.93 20.45
CA VAL A 173 -1.69 5.47 19.39
C VAL A 173 -1.30 6.15 18.07
N LYS A 174 -0.33 5.55 17.38
CA LYS A 174 -0.04 5.86 15.97
C LYS A 174 -0.85 4.91 15.08
N PRO A 175 -1.72 5.41 14.19
CA PRO A 175 -2.41 4.55 13.24
C PRO A 175 -1.40 4.04 12.21
N ALA A 176 -1.13 2.74 12.28
CA ALA A 176 -0.39 1.99 11.30
C ALA A 176 -1.26 1.77 10.06
N VAL A 177 -1.17 2.65 9.05
CA VAL A 177 -1.60 2.39 7.67
C VAL A 177 -1.07 3.51 6.76
N GLU A 178 0.24 3.57 6.58
CA GLU A 178 0.86 4.33 5.50
C GLU A 178 1.61 3.32 4.63
N ALA A 179 1.02 2.97 3.48
CA ALA A 179 1.65 3.25 2.17
C ALA A 179 0.99 2.62 0.95
N PHE A 180 1.28 3.31 -0.17
CA PHE A 180 1.07 2.96 -1.58
C PHE A 180 -0.35 3.09 -2.14
N VAL A 181 -0.58 4.14 -2.96
CA VAL A 181 -0.48 4.06 -4.43
C VAL A 181 -0.06 5.43 -5.00
N GLN A 182 0.76 5.37 -6.06
CA GLN A 182 0.52 5.97 -7.37
C GLN A 182 1.73 5.67 -8.26
N GLY A 183 1.51 4.77 -9.23
CA GLY A 183 2.19 4.84 -10.51
C GLY A 183 1.44 5.85 -11.38
N LYS A 184 2.14 6.85 -11.91
CA LYS A 184 1.84 7.45 -13.23
C LYS A 184 3.15 7.84 -13.91
N SER A 185 3.22 7.39 -15.15
CA SER A 185 4.13 7.78 -16.21
C SER A 185 4.31 9.30 -16.33
N GLY A 186 5.54 9.74 -16.55
CA GLY A 186 5.87 11.10 -16.98
C GLY A 186 7.10 11.69 -16.28
N LYS A 187 8.28 11.24 -16.72
CA LYS A 187 9.64 11.76 -16.47
C LYS A 187 9.78 13.00 -15.57
N HIS A 188 9.94 12.74 -14.28
CA HIS A 188 11.11 13.14 -13.49
C HIS A 188 11.14 12.13 -12.34
N HIS A 189 12.18 11.30 -12.20
CA HIS A 189 12.32 10.39 -11.06
C HIS A 189 12.39 11.25 -9.78
N LYS A 190 11.24 11.54 -9.17
CA LYS A 190 11.21 12.01 -7.80
C LYS A 190 11.73 10.85 -6.96
N ARG A 191 12.91 11.08 -6.37
CA ARG A 191 13.60 10.17 -5.45
C ARG A 191 12.57 9.47 -4.57
N LEU A 192 12.64 8.14 -4.46
CA LEU A 192 11.77 7.39 -3.58
C LEU A 192 11.90 7.97 -2.17
N ASP A 193 10.81 8.33 -1.50
CA ASP A 193 10.88 8.88 -0.15
C ASP A 193 11.45 7.83 0.83
N ARG A 194 12.12 8.26 1.90
CA ARG A 194 12.77 7.40 2.89
C ARG A 194 11.76 6.49 3.60
N ALA A 195 10.56 6.98 3.90
CA ALA A 195 9.46 6.18 4.46
C ALA A 195 9.09 5.03 3.52
N ARG A 196 8.97 5.34 2.22
CA ARG A 196 8.66 4.34 1.19
C ARG A 196 9.75 3.27 1.04
N ARG A 197 11.03 3.65 1.18
CA ARG A 197 12.15 2.69 1.19
C ARG A 197 12.09 1.77 2.40
N MET A 198 11.69 2.32 3.56
CA MET A 198 11.52 1.57 4.80
C MET A 198 10.46 0.46 4.67
N GLU A 199 9.29 0.82 4.16
CA GLU A 199 8.18 -0.14 3.98
C GLU A 199 8.54 -1.24 3.01
N ILE A 200 9.19 -0.91 1.88
CA ILE A 200 9.63 -1.91 0.91
C ILE A 200 10.66 -2.87 1.55
N ALA A 201 11.59 -2.34 2.35
CA ALA A 201 12.53 -3.20 3.08
C ALA A 201 11.84 -4.10 4.12
N GLN A 202 10.79 -3.61 4.78
CA GLN A 202 9.96 -4.42 5.68
C GLN A 202 9.13 -5.46 4.93
N LEU A 203 8.64 -5.15 3.72
CA LEU A 203 7.95 -6.09 2.85
C LEU A 203 8.89 -7.22 2.43
N PHE A 204 10.09 -6.89 1.95
CA PHE A 204 11.12 -7.89 1.61
C PHE A 204 11.40 -8.80 2.80
N ARG A 205 11.55 -8.24 4.00
CA ARG A 205 11.72 -9.05 5.20
C ARG A 205 10.55 -10.01 5.42
N ARG A 206 9.32 -9.49 5.45
CA ARG A 206 8.13 -10.30 5.77
C ARG A 206 7.98 -11.43 4.78
N ARG A 207 8.03 -11.13 3.48
CA ARG A 207 7.89 -12.12 2.41
C ARG A 207 8.99 -13.17 2.43
N ILE A 208 10.27 -12.79 2.57
CA ILE A 208 11.37 -13.76 2.67
C ILE A 208 11.23 -14.63 3.92
N GLN A 209 10.80 -14.05 5.05
CA GLN A 209 10.61 -14.81 6.29
C GLN A 209 9.44 -15.80 6.14
N THR A 210 8.30 -15.36 5.63
CA THR A 210 7.13 -16.22 5.40
C THR A 210 7.43 -17.27 4.35
N ASN A 211 8.19 -16.97 3.30
CA ASN A 211 8.42 -17.94 2.24
C ASN A 211 9.51 -18.97 2.58
N LEU A 212 10.56 -18.55 3.31
CA LEU A 212 11.75 -19.39 3.53
C LEU A 212 11.98 -19.85 4.97
N VAL A 213 11.57 -19.05 5.96
CA VAL A 213 11.97 -19.26 7.38
C VAL A 213 10.73 -19.43 8.24
N GLN A 214 9.99 -20.50 7.96
CA GLN A 214 8.83 -20.94 8.75
C GLN A 214 9.29 -21.99 9.78
N ARG A 215 8.58 -22.11 10.91
CA ARG A 215 8.99 -23.01 12.01
C ARG A 215 8.74 -24.48 11.70
N ASP A 216 7.58 -24.79 11.11
CA ASP A 216 7.07 -26.15 11.02
C ASP A 216 6.65 -26.56 9.60
N THR A 217 6.83 -25.67 8.62
CA THR A 217 6.36 -25.87 7.25
C THR A 217 7.51 -25.61 6.27
N PRO A 218 7.82 -26.56 5.36
CA PRO A 218 8.85 -26.35 4.35
C PRO A 218 8.39 -25.31 3.29
N PRO A 219 9.32 -24.58 2.68
CA PRO A 219 9.00 -23.61 1.62
C PRO A 219 8.23 -24.25 0.46
N THR A 220 7.14 -23.60 0.02
CA THR A 220 6.44 -24.01 -1.20
C THR A 220 7.26 -23.66 -2.45
N GLN A 221 7.10 -24.39 -3.56
CA GLN A 221 7.81 -24.04 -4.80
C GLN A 221 7.52 -22.62 -5.27
N GLN A 222 6.29 -22.14 -5.10
CA GLN A 222 5.92 -20.75 -5.39
C GLN A 222 6.65 -19.77 -4.46
N GLY A 223 6.75 -20.08 -3.16
CA GLY A 223 7.50 -19.27 -2.19
C GLY A 223 8.99 -19.20 -2.51
N LEU A 224 9.59 -20.29 -3.00
CA LEU A 224 10.97 -20.32 -3.47
C LEU A 224 11.17 -19.40 -4.69
N GLN A 225 10.32 -19.50 -5.71
CA GLN A 225 10.37 -18.66 -6.90
C GLN A 225 10.16 -17.17 -6.57
N GLU A 226 9.20 -16.86 -5.70
CA GLU A 226 8.99 -15.49 -5.23
C GLU A 226 10.23 -14.98 -4.49
N SER A 227 10.83 -15.80 -3.63
CA SER A 227 12.03 -15.43 -2.89
C SER A 227 13.19 -15.09 -3.83
N HIS A 228 13.43 -15.88 -4.88
CA HIS A 228 14.44 -15.54 -5.90
C HIS A 228 14.24 -14.14 -6.47
N ARG A 229 13.01 -13.81 -6.88
CA ARG A 229 12.66 -12.47 -7.40
C ARG A 229 12.88 -11.37 -6.35
N LEU A 230 12.65 -11.65 -5.07
CA LEU A 230 12.88 -10.69 -3.99
C LEU A 230 14.38 -10.46 -3.76
N PHE A 231 15.18 -11.53 -3.78
CA PHE A 231 16.64 -11.42 -3.69
C PHE A 231 17.22 -10.64 -4.87
N ASP A 232 16.78 -10.92 -6.10
CA ASP A 232 17.20 -10.18 -7.30
C ASP A 232 16.89 -8.69 -7.17
N LYS A 233 15.67 -8.35 -6.75
CA LYS A 233 15.27 -6.96 -6.49
C LYS A 233 16.12 -6.29 -5.42
N ILE A 234 16.51 -7.00 -4.35
CA ILE A 234 17.40 -6.43 -3.33
C ILE A 234 18.77 -6.15 -3.95
N THR A 235 19.33 -7.12 -4.68
CA THR A 235 20.65 -7.02 -5.33
C THR A 235 20.71 -5.86 -6.33
N GLU A 236 19.70 -5.73 -7.20
CA GLU A 236 19.58 -4.62 -8.17
C GLU A 236 19.54 -3.23 -7.50
N ASN A 237 19.09 -3.16 -6.24
CA ASN A 237 18.92 -1.91 -5.50
C ASN A 237 20.08 -1.63 -4.52
N LEU A 238 21.11 -2.48 -4.44
CA LEU A 238 22.24 -2.30 -3.51
C LEU A 238 23.03 -1.02 -3.75
N ASN A 239 23.29 -0.71 -5.03
CA ASN A 239 24.20 0.37 -5.44
C ASN A 239 23.48 1.58 -6.04
N ARG A 240 22.18 1.77 -5.73
CA ARG A 240 21.44 2.95 -6.21
C ARG A 240 21.90 4.22 -5.51
N ASP A 241 21.85 5.33 -6.24
CA ASP A 241 22.07 6.68 -5.69
C ASP A 241 20.77 7.50 -5.82
N PRO A 242 20.14 7.93 -4.72
CA PRO A 242 20.53 7.72 -3.32
C PRO A 242 20.41 6.25 -2.85
N PRO A 243 21.17 5.85 -1.81
CA PRO A 243 21.18 4.47 -1.32
C PRO A 243 19.78 4.02 -0.92
N PHE A 244 19.35 2.88 -1.47
CA PHE A 244 18.05 2.33 -1.15
C PHE A 244 17.99 1.84 0.31
N PHE A 245 19.00 1.06 0.69
CA PHE A 245 19.16 0.49 2.01
C PHE A 245 20.15 1.32 2.84
N ASP A 246 19.66 2.40 3.44
CA ASP A 246 20.46 3.21 4.36
C ASP A 246 20.51 2.60 5.78
N LEU A 247 21.33 3.18 6.65
CA LEU A 247 21.53 2.73 8.02
C LEU A 247 20.21 2.59 8.80
N ALA A 248 19.27 3.52 8.61
CA ALA A 248 17.99 3.47 9.30
C ALA A 248 17.07 2.41 8.71
N THR A 249 17.02 2.30 7.38
CA THR A 249 16.28 1.25 6.69
C THR A 249 16.69 -0.13 7.20
N LEU A 250 17.99 -0.39 7.35
CA LEU A 250 18.48 -1.66 7.88
C LEU A 250 18.27 -1.80 9.39
N ARG A 251 18.29 -0.70 10.17
CA ARG A 251 18.02 -0.72 11.61
C ARG A 251 16.61 -1.22 11.92
N ASP A 252 15.63 -0.68 11.21
CA ASP A 252 14.21 -0.89 11.49
C ASP A 252 13.71 -2.17 10.83
N SER A 253 14.02 -2.38 9.53
CA SER A 253 13.68 -3.64 8.86
C SER A 253 14.43 -4.81 9.48
N LYS A 254 15.67 -4.63 9.98
CA LYS A 254 16.54 -5.72 10.44
C LYS A 254 16.76 -6.80 9.37
N LEU A 255 16.57 -6.49 8.08
CA LEU A 255 16.63 -7.44 6.98
C LEU A 255 17.94 -8.25 6.96
N TYR A 256 19.07 -7.58 7.27
CA TYR A 256 20.38 -8.22 7.43
C TYR A 256 20.40 -9.37 8.47
N LYS A 257 19.55 -9.34 9.49
CA LYS A 257 19.44 -10.45 10.46
C LYS A 257 18.73 -11.65 9.87
N LEU A 258 17.68 -11.41 9.08
CA LEU A 258 16.96 -12.49 8.39
C LEU A 258 17.89 -13.18 7.39
N LEU A 259 18.65 -12.42 6.61
CA LEU A 259 19.62 -13.00 5.67
C LEU A 259 20.70 -13.85 6.37
N ARG A 260 21.07 -13.49 7.60
CA ARG A 260 21.96 -14.35 8.42
C ARG A 260 21.31 -15.66 8.86
N VAL A 261 20.00 -15.65 9.12
CA VAL A 261 19.26 -16.89 9.42
C VAL A 261 19.19 -17.76 8.17
N VAL A 262 18.90 -17.18 7.00
CA VAL A 262 18.93 -17.88 5.72
C VAL A 262 20.29 -18.53 5.46
N LEU A 263 21.40 -17.83 5.77
CA LEU A 263 22.75 -18.40 5.66
C LEU A 263 23.07 -19.50 6.68
N ALA A 264 22.41 -19.51 7.83
CA ALA A 264 22.64 -20.50 8.87
C ALA A 264 21.85 -21.80 8.60
N ASP A 265 20.80 -21.74 7.79
CA ASP A 265 19.99 -22.90 7.41
C ASP A 265 20.58 -23.59 6.17
N TYR A 266 20.93 -24.86 6.30
CA TYR A 266 21.48 -25.67 5.21
C TYR A 266 20.43 -26.01 4.14
N ASN A 267 19.14 -26.02 4.48
CA ASN A 267 18.07 -26.31 3.53
C ASN A 267 17.85 -25.16 2.54
N LEU A 268 18.35 -23.97 2.86
CA LEU A 268 18.23 -22.77 2.03
C LEU A 268 19.53 -22.46 1.25
N ALA A 269 20.35 -23.48 1.01
CA ALA A 269 21.66 -23.35 0.35
C ALA A 269 21.60 -22.62 -1.00
N GLU A 270 20.49 -22.74 -1.73
CA GLU A 270 20.28 -22.05 -3.01
C GLU A 270 20.34 -20.51 -2.89
N PHE A 271 19.93 -19.94 -1.75
CA PHE A 271 19.95 -18.50 -1.52
C PHE A 271 21.26 -18.00 -0.89
N HIS A 272 22.18 -18.90 -0.53
CA HIS A 272 23.37 -18.53 0.23
C HIS A 272 24.31 -17.61 -0.53
N ALA A 273 24.44 -17.80 -1.85
CA ALA A 273 25.29 -16.96 -2.69
C ALA A 273 24.82 -15.49 -2.66
N GLN A 274 23.53 -15.27 -2.96
CA GLN A 274 22.92 -13.94 -2.97
C GLN A 274 22.88 -13.32 -1.56
N ALA A 275 22.55 -14.09 -0.54
CA ALA A 275 22.53 -13.61 0.85
C ALA A 275 23.94 -13.16 1.31
N LYS A 276 25.01 -13.88 0.93
CA LYS A 276 26.40 -13.48 1.22
C LYS A 276 26.79 -12.19 0.50
N GLU A 277 26.43 -12.05 -0.76
CA GLU A 277 26.68 -10.84 -1.54
C GLU A 277 26.04 -9.61 -0.90
N ILE A 278 24.73 -9.69 -0.61
CA ILE A 278 23.97 -8.61 0.02
C ILE A 278 24.55 -8.23 1.39
N LEU A 279 24.88 -9.23 2.22
CA LEU A 279 25.45 -8.99 3.54
C LEU A 279 26.86 -8.39 3.49
N THR A 280 27.63 -8.73 2.45
CA THR A 280 28.96 -8.14 2.21
C THR A 280 28.82 -6.66 1.85
N ALA A 281 27.90 -6.33 0.95
CA ALA A 281 27.59 -4.94 0.59
C ALA A 281 27.12 -4.11 1.81
N TRP A 282 26.32 -4.69 2.70
CA TRP A 282 25.84 -4.02 3.91
C TRP A 282 26.81 -4.07 5.10
N SER A 283 27.99 -4.70 4.97
CA SER A 283 28.95 -4.86 6.06
C SER A 283 29.30 -3.55 6.79
N PRO A 284 29.59 -2.42 6.09
CA PRO A 284 29.88 -1.14 6.75
C PRO A 284 28.69 -0.62 7.58
N LEU A 285 27.47 -0.71 7.05
CA LEU A 285 26.25 -0.28 7.74
C LEU A 285 25.96 -1.17 8.96
N ILE A 286 26.16 -2.48 8.83
CA ILE A 286 25.97 -3.44 9.92
C ILE A 286 26.98 -3.20 11.06
N LEU A 287 28.23 -2.86 10.74
CA LEU A 287 29.23 -2.48 11.74
C LEU A 287 28.81 -1.23 12.50
N GLN A 288 28.33 -0.20 11.81
CA GLN A 288 27.80 1.02 12.44
C GLN A 288 26.61 0.72 13.36
N LEU A 289 25.67 -0.15 12.94
CA LEU A 289 24.56 -0.57 13.81
C LEU A 289 25.02 -1.30 15.08
N LYS A 290 26.12 -2.06 15.00
CA LYS A 290 26.70 -2.75 16.16
C LYS A 290 27.38 -1.76 17.13
N THR A 291 28.09 -0.76 16.61
CA THR A 291 28.78 0.23 17.46
C THR A 291 27.79 1.14 18.18
N GLU A 292 26.73 1.61 17.53
CA GLU A 292 25.64 2.36 18.18
C GLU A 292 24.94 1.56 19.29
N LYS A 293 24.70 0.27 19.06
CA LYS A 293 24.09 -0.60 20.08
C LYS A 293 24.97 -0.77 21.32
N LYS A 294 26.29 -0.76 21.16
CA LYS A 294 27.22 -0.78 22.30
C LYS A 294 27.20 0.55 23.04
N ARG A 295 27.18 1.66 22.30
CA ARG A 295 27.17 3.02 22.85
C ARG A 295 25.92 3.31 23.68
N THR A 296 24.74 2.92 23.18
CA THR A 296 23.46 3.05 23.89
C THR A 296 23.38 2.19 25.16
N LYS A 297 24.03 1.03 25.20
CA LYS A 297 24.11 0.18 26.40
C LYS A 297 25.04 0.72 27.49
N THR A 298 26.05 1.49 27.13
CA THR A 298 26.98 2.15 28.08
C THR A 298 26.44 3.47 28.66
N THR A 299 25.29 3.97 28.20
CA THR A 299 24.71 5.27 28.62
C THR A 299 23.40 5.14 29.41
N SER A 300 23.04 3.92 29.87
CA SER A 300 22.02 3.77 30.93
C SER A 300 22.69 4.00 32.29
N PRO A 301 22.31 5.04 33.05
CA PRO A 301 22.95 5.34 34.32
C PRO A 301 22.55 4.33 35.39
N ALA A 302 23.53 3.95 36.21
CA ALA A 302 23.28 3.53 37.57
C ALA A 302 22.43 4.60 38.26
N GLN A 303 21.19 4.26 38.59
CA GLN A 303 20.44 4.96 39.63
C GLN A 303 20.61 4.15 40.92
N GLN A 304 21.58 4.60 41.72
CA GLN A 304 21.52 4.55 43.17
C GLN A 304 20.70 5.74 43.66
#